data_AF-A0A9E0LFR2-F1
#
_entry.id   AF-A0A9E0LFR2-F1
#
_cell.length_a   1.000
_cell.length_b   1.000
_cell.length_c   1.000
_cell.angle_alpha   90.00
_cell.angle_beta   90.00
_cell.angle_gamma   90.00
#
_symmetry.space_group_name_H-M   'P 1'
#
loop_
_entity.id
_entity.type
_entity.pdbx_description
1 polymer ?
#
loop_
_entity_poly.entity_id
_entity_poly.type
_entity_poly.pdbx_seq_one_letter_code
_entity_poly.pdbx_strand_id
1 'polypeptide(L)'
;MAKRRKNNTQKPTPLTALLVCGVGLYPIAIGMKILPIPAHSLHAPYWVMTAIGIAFLFAGIAIGLQCLRQAKSLLYNVVVAIILMAMLTPFAWLIFGDSNVGMFFRIVLASPFAIIFLILLPGGKTRIIANPEGKPLSELLKERRNKKSSALQERKMRIDGIERNKETKN
;
A
#
# COMPACT_ATOMS: atom_id res chain seq x y z
N MET A 1 -1.38 -28.41 24.33
CA MET A 1 -0.48 -28.08 23.21
C MET A 1 -1.32 -27.67 22.00
N ALA A 2 -1.41 -26.37 21.71
CA ALA A 2 -2.19 -25.86 20.57
C ALA A 2 -1.36 -25.95 19.27
N LYS A 3 -1.81 -26.78 18.33
CA LYS A 3 -1.24 -26.96 16.99
C LYS A 3 -1.43 -25.64 16.22
N ARG A 4 -0.38 -24.80 16.13
CA ARG A 4 -0.36 -23.60 15.27
C ARG A 4 -0.70 -24.02 13.84
N ARG A 5 -1.90 -23.68 13.35
CA ARG A 5 -2.19 -23.69 11.91
C ARG A 5 -1.23 -22.69 11.27
N LYS A 6 -0.30 -23.18 10.45
CA LYS A 6 0.40 -22.33 9.48
C LYS A 6 -0.70 -21.71 8.63
N ASN A 7 -0.93 -20.40 8.79
CA ASN A 7 -1.69 -19.64 7.82
C ASN A 7 -0.96 -19.83 6.49
N ASN A 8 -1.58 -20.57 5.56
CA ASN A 8 -1.14 -20.64 4.19
C ASN A 8 -1.35 -19.25 3.60
N THR A 9 -0.41 -18.34 3.83
CA THR A 9 -0.27 -17.14 3.00
C THR A 9 -0.03 -17.65 1.60
N GLN A 10 -1.11 -17.72 0.80
CA GLN A 10 -1.08 -18.05 -0.61
C GLN A 10 -0.01 -17.19 -1.24
N LYS A 11 1.07 -17.82 -1.71
CA LYS A 11 2.12 -17.09 -2.41
C LYS A 11 1.50 -16.58 -3.71
N PRO A 12 1.73 -15.31 -4.08
CA PRO A 12 1.30 -14.82 -5.38
C PRO A 12 1.89 -15.75 -6.46
N THR A 13 1.04 -16.24 -7.35
CA THR A 13 1.45 -17.09 -8.47
C THR A 13 1.62 -16.24 -9.71
N PRO A 14 2.56 -16.58 -10.61
CA PRO A 14 2.76 -15.84 -11.86
C PRO A 14 1.53 -15.91 -12.77
N LEU A 15 0.72 -16.97 -12.65
CA LEU A 15 -0.56 -17.10 -13.35
C LEU A 15 -1.54 -15.98 -12.93
N THR A 16 -1.64 -15.69 -11.63
CA THR A 16 -2.49 -14.60 -11.13
C THR A 16 -2.02 -13.25 -11.67
N ALA A 17 -0.71 -12.99 -11.73
CA ALA A 17 -0.18 -11.76 -12.32
C ALA A 17 -0.60 -11.59 -13.79
N LEU A 18 -0.50 -12.66 -14.58
CA LEU A 18 -0.85 -12.65 -16.00
C LEU A 18 -2.35 -12.41 -16.21
N LEU A 19 -3.20 -13.10 -15.45
CA LEU A 19 -4.65 -12.92 -15.51
C LEU A 19 -5.05 -11.48 -15.14
N VAL A 20 -4.47 -10.93 -14.08
CA VAL A 20 -4.75 -9.55 -13.64
C VAL A 20 -4.30 -8.52 -14.69
N CYS A 21 -3.13 -8.71 -15.30
CA CYS A 21 -2.71 -7.89 -16.45
C CYS A 21 -3.68 -7.98 -17.62
N GLY A 22 -4.13 -9.20 -17.96
CA GLY A 22 -5.11 -9.43 -19.04
C GLY A 22 -6.43 -8.72 -18.78
N VAL A 23 -6.94 -8.77 -17.55
CA VAL A 23 -8.14 -8.05 -17.13
C VAL A 23 -7.97 -6.53 -17.27
N GLY A 24 -6.77 -5.99 -17.00
CA GLY A 24 -6.47 -4.56 -17.17
C GLY A 24 -6.39 -4.10 -18.62
N LEU A 25 -5.95 -4.95 -19.54
CA LEU A 25 -5.86 -4.61 -20.97
C LEU A 25 -7.23 -4.36 -21.62
N TYR A 26 -8.28 -5.06 -21.15
CA TYR A 26 -9.63 -4.91 -21.69
C TYR A 26 -10.20 -3.48 -21.55
N PRO A 27 -10.29 -2.87 -20.34
CA PRO A 27 -10.71 -1.49 -20.17
C PRO A 27 -9.74 -0.46 -20.77
N ILE A 28 -8.44 -0.76 -20.91
CA ILE A 28 -7.51 0.07 -21.70
C ILE A 28 -7.96 0.11 -23.16
N ALA A 29 -8.24 -1.05 -23.76
CA ALA A 29 -8.68 -1.13 -25.15
C ALA A 29 -10.02 -0.41 -25.40
N ILE A 30 -10.92 -0.45 -24.42
CA ILE A 30 -12.17 0.34 -24.43
C ILE A 30 -11.88 1.83 -24.35
N GLY A 31 -11.05 2.25 -23.39
CA GLY A 31 -10.74 3.67 -23.19
C GLY A 31 -9.94 4.29 -24.35
N MET A 32 -9.09 3.50 -25.02
CA MET A 32 -8.38 3.90 -26.23
C MET A 32 -9.25 3.87 -27.50
N LYS A 33 -10.54 3.51 -27.39
CA LYS A 33 -11.48 3.37 -28.51
C LYS A 33 -11.05 2.35 -29.56
N ILE A 34 -10.23 1.37 -29.18
CA ILE A 34 -9.82 0.26 -30.05
C ILE A 34 -11.01 -0.68 -30.29
N LEU A 35 -11.84 -0.89 -29.25
CA LEU A 35 -13.13 -1.55 -29.38
C LEU A 35 -14.24 -0.50 -29.59
N PRO A 36 -14.99 -0.57 -30.70
CA PRO A 36 -16.13 0.31 -30.92
C PRO A 36 -17.30 -0.12 -30.02
N ILE A 37 -17.30 0.36 -28.78
CA ILE A 37 -18.44 0.21 -27.87
C ILE A 37 -19.36 1.42 -28.08
N PRO A 38 -20.67 1.21 -28.30
CA PRO A 38 -21.63 2.30 -28.43
C PRO A 38 -21.58 3.21 -27.20
N ALA A 39 -21.51 4.53 -27.43
CA ALA A 39 -21.36 5.52 -26.35
C ALA A 39 -22.55 5.52 -25.36
N HIS A 40 -23.74 5.08 -25.77
CA HIS A 40 -24.90 4.93 -24.89
C HIS A 40 -24.74 3.80 -23.86
N SER A 41 -23.89 2.82 -24.13
CA SER A 41 -23.64 1.69 -23.23
C SER A 41 -22.55 2.00 -22.19
N LEU A 42 -21.79 3.08 -22.37
CA LEU A 42 -20.66 3.44 -21.52
C LEU A 42 -21.07 4.61 -20.60
N HIS A 43 -21.46 4.30 -19.37
CA HIS A 43 -21.87 5.33 -18.40
C HIS A 43 -20.70 6.19 -17.89
N ALA A 44 -19.48 5.68 -17.98
CA ALA A 44 -18.26 6.38 -17.56
C ALA A 44 -17.50 6.92 -18.78
N PRO A 45 -16.83 8.07 -18.67
CA PRO A 45 -16.03 8.61 -19.75
C PRO A 45 -14.79 7.74 -20.02
N TYR A 46 -14.34 7.73 -21.27
CA TYR A 46 -13.24 6.87 -21.74
C TYR A 46 -11.95 7.00 -20.93
N TRP A 47 -11.63 8.19 -20.43
CA TRP A 47 -10.43 8.43 -19.61
C TRP A 47 -10.49 7.72 -18.24
N VAL A 48 -11.68 7.57 -17.65
CA VAL A 48 -11.87 6.79 -16.42
C VAL A 48 -11.65 5.31 -16.70
N MET A 49 -12.15 4.81 -17.83
CA MET A 49 -11.91 3.42 -18.25
C MET A 49 -10.42 3.14 -18.49
N THR A 50 -9.69 4.06 -19.13
CA THR A 50 -8.23 3.92 -19.28
C THR A 50 -7.52 3.90 -17.93
N ALA A 51 -7.91 4.76 -16.98
CA ALA A 51 -7.26 4.82 -15.68
C ALA A 51 -7.47 3.52 -14.87
N ILE A 52 -8.69 2.99 -14.87
CA ILE A 52 -8.98 1.70 -14.23
C ILE A 52 -8.14 0.58 -14.86
N GLY A 53 -8.07 0.53 -16.19
CA GLY A 53 -7.28 -0.49 -16.86
C GLY A 53 -5.78 -0.40 -16.58
N ILE A 54 -5.25 0.82 -16.52
CA ILE A 54 -3.87 1.09 -16.09
C ILE A 54 -3.66 0.58 -14.65
N ALA A 55 -4.59 0.82 -13.73
CA ALA A 55 -4.50 0.33 -12.36
C ALA A 55 -4.39 -1.20 -12.28
N PHE A 56 -5.22 -1.92 -13.03
CA PHE A 56 -5.19 -3.39 -13.08
C PHE A 56 -3.92 -3.91 -13.77
N LEU A 57 -3.46 -3.26 -14.84
CA LEU A 57 -2.22 -3.62 -15.52
C LEU A 57 -1.02 -3.50 -14.55
N PHE A 58 -0.91 -2.37 -13.86
CA PHE A 58 0.14 -2.15 -12.87
C PHE A 58 -0.01 -3.06 -11.63
N ALA A 59 -1.24 -3.41 -11.24
CA ALA A 59 -1.46 -4.40 -10.18
C ALA A 59 -0.93 -5.78 -10.57
N GLY A 60 -1.15 -6.22 -11.81
CA GLY A 60 -0.56 -7.46 -12.32
C GLY A 60 0.97 -7.41 -12.35
N ILE A 61 1.55 -6.29 -12.79
CA ILE A 61 3.01 -6.05 -12.76
C ILE A 61 3.54 -6.09 -11.31
N ALA A 62 2.83 -5.50 -10.35
CA ALA A 62 3.19 -5.52 -8.93
C ALA A 62 3.20 -6.95 -8.37
N ILE A 63 2.19 -7.77 -8.72
CA ILE A 63 2.13 -9.19 -8.33
C ILE A 63 3.30 -9.95 -8.97
N GLY A 64 3.64 -9.69 -10.24
CA GLY A 64 4.81 -10.27 -10.91
C GLY A 64 6.13 -9.90 -10.22
N LEU A 65 6.31 -8.63 -9.86
CA LEU A 65 7.46 -8.14 -9.09
C LEU A 65 7.54 -8.80 -7.70
N GLN A 66 6.41 -9.05 -7.05
CA GLN A 66 6.35 -9.81 -5.79
C GLN A 66 6.78 -11.28 -5.99
N CYS A 67 6.36 -11.94 -7.08
CA CYS A 67 6.81 -13.29 -7.43
C CYS A 67 8.35 -13.36 -7.62
N LEU A 68 8.94 -12.32 -8.20
CA LEU A 68 10.39 -12.20 -8.40
C LEU A 68 11.16 -11.75 -7.14
N ARG A 69 10.51 -11.69 -5.96
CA ARG A 69 11.07 -11.19 -4.69
C ARG A 69 11.61 -9.74 -4.74
N GLN A 70 11.25 -8.96 -5.76
CA GLN A 70 11.64 -7.55 -5.88
C GLN A 70 10.68 -6.59 -5.17
N ALA A 71 9.86 -7.07 -4.24
CA ALA A 71 8.87 -6.29 -3.49
C ALA A 71 9.46 -5.17 -2.59
N LYS A 72 10.78 -5.13 -2.38
CA LYS A 72 11.48 -4.05 -1.65
C LYS A 72 12.07 -2.98 -2.58
N SER A 73 11.90 -3.12 -3.89
CA SER A 73 12.45 -2.18 -4.87
C SER A 73 11.67 -0.86 -4.86
N LEU A 74 12.37 0.24 -5.21
CA LEU A 74 11.73 1.53 -5.45
C LEU A 74 10.64 1.42 -6.54
N LEU A 75 10.88 0.59 -7.56
CA LEU A 75 9.92 0.25 -8.61
C LEU A 75 8.59 -0.25 -8.04
N TYR A 76 8.62 -1.16 -7.07
CA TYR A 76 7.40 -1.64 -6.42
C TYR A 76 6.61 -0.52 -5.74
N ASN A 77 7.28 0.39 -5.03
CA ASN A 77 6.61 1.52 -4.39
C ASN A 77 6.01 2.51 -5.39
N VAL A 78 6.71 2.79 -6.50
CA VAL A 78 6.19 3.64 -7.57
C VAL A 78 4.96 3.00 -8.23
N VAL A 79 5.03 1.71 -8.54
CA VAL A 79 3.92 0.96 -9.11
C VAL A 79 2.70 0.99 -8.18
N VAL A 80 2.88 0.78 -6.87
CA VAL A 80 1.79 0.86 -5.88
C VAL A 80 1.20 2.27 -5.82
N ALA A 81 2.03 3.31 -5.85
CA ALA A 81 1.54 4.70 -5.88
C ALA A 81 0.70 5.00 -7.14
N ILE A 82 1.11 4.49 -8.31
CA ILE A 82 0.36 4.61 -9.56
C ILE A 82 -0.99 3.88 -9.46
N ILE A 83 -1.02 2.67 -8.90
CA ILE A 83 -2.26 1.91 -8.68
C ILE A 83 -3.22 2.69 -7.78
N LEU A 84 -2.73 3.23 -6.67
CA LEU A 84 -3.54 4.03 -5.74
C LEU A 84 -4.12 5.27 -6.42
N MET A 85 -3.29 6.02 -7.15
CA MET A 85 -3.74 7.19 -7.93
C MET A 85 -4.79 6.81 -8.96
N ALA A 86 -4.57 5.71 -9.69
CA ALA A 86 -5.50 5.26 -10.73
C ALA A 86 -6.84 4.75 -10.16
N MET A 87 -6.83 4.20 -8.94
CA MET A 87 -8.04 3.82 -8.19
C MET A 87 -8.80 5.02 -7.62
N LEU A 88 -8.11 6.14 -7.36
CA LEU A 88 -8.72 7.41 -6.97
C LEU A 88 -9.41 8.11 -8.15
N THR A 89 -9.01 7.81 -9.38
CA THR A 89 -9.58 8.40 -10.61
C THR A 89 -11.09 8.20 -10.78
N PRO A 90 -11.65 6.98 -10.71
CA PRO A 90 -13.11 6.79 -10.78
C PRO A 90 -13.85 7.45 -9.62
N PHE A 91 -13.21 7.57 -8.45
CA PHE A 91 -13.75 8.28 -7.30
C PHE A 91 -13.83 9.80 -7.54
N ALA A 92 -12.76 10.39 -8.07
CA ALA A 92 -12.75 11.81 -8.44
C ALA A 92 -13.82 12.11 -9.49
N TRP A 93 -14.01 11.21 -10.47
CA TRP A 93 -15.10 11.33 -11.42
C TRP A 93 -16.49 11.16 -10.79
N LEU A 94 -16.66 10.22 -9.86
CA LEU A 94 -17.96 10.03 -9.20
C LEU A 94 -18.38 11.26 -8.37
N ILE A 95 -17.44 11.90 -7.67
CA ILE A 95 -17.73 13.04 -6.79
C ILE A 95 -17.85 14.34 -7.60
N PHE A 96 -16.87 14.64 -8.44
CA PHE A 96 -16.73 15.92 -9.12
C PHE A 96 -17.17 15.90 -10.59
N GLY A 97 -17.30 14.70 -11.18
CA GLY A 97 -17.72 14.55 -12.56
C GLY A 97 -19.23 14.64 -12.73
N ASP A 98 -19.62 14.77 -14.00
CA ASP A 98 -20.99 14.83 -14.47
C ASP A 98 -21.66 13.45 -14.45
N SER A 99 -21.69 12.84 -13.26
CA SER A 99 -22.38 11.59 -13.03
C SER A 99 -23.85 11.92 -12.77
N ASN A 100 -24.78 11.30 -13.51
CA ASN A 100 -26.24 11.41 -13.30
C ASN A 100 -26.71 10.89 -11.91
N VAL A 101 -25.78 10.63 -11.01
CA VAL A 101 -25.97 10.05 -9.68
C VAL A 101 -26.14 11.17 -8.66
N GLY A 102 -27.23 11.13 -7.88
CA GLY A 102 -27.50 12.11 -6.83
C GLY A 102 -26.39 12.17 -5.77
N MET A 103 -26.18 13.36 -5.18
CA MET A 103 -25.07 13.65 -4.26
C MET A 103 -24.97 12.68 -3.08
N PHE A 104 -26.09 12.22 -2.54
CA PHE A 104 -26.14 11.20 -1.48
C PHE A 104 -25.45 9.89 -1.89
N PHE A 105 -25.78 9.37 -3.08
CA PHE A 105 -25.17 8.14 -3.59
C PHE A 105 -23.68 8.34 -3.89
N ARG A 106 -23.27 9.52 -4.38
CA ARG A 106 -21.84 9.84 -4.56
C ARG A 106 -21.04 9.70 -3.27
N ILE A 107 -21.58 10.18 -2.14
CA ILE A 107 -20.94 10.09 -0.82
C ILE A 107 -20.91 8.66 -0.29
N VAL A 108 -22.01 7.91 -0.44
CA VAL A 108 -22.10 6.51 0.00
C VAL A 108 -21.10 5.63 -0.76
N LEU A 109 -21.03 5.75 -2.09
CA LEU A 109 -20.05 5.07 -2.93
C LEU A 109 -18.61 5.53 -2.68
N ALA A 110 -18.41 6.78 -2.25
CA ALA A 110 -17.12 7.33 -1.88
C ALA A 110 -16.60 6.82 -0.53
N SER A 111 -17.49 6.51 0.42
CA SER A 111 -17.12 6.15 1.79
C SER A 111 -16.11 5.00 1.93
N PRO A 112 -16.18 3.88 1.16
CA PRO A 112 -15.21 2.80 1.30
C PRO A 112 -13.80 3.22 0.88
N PHE A 113 -13.68 4.08 -0.15
CA PHE A 113 -12.40 4.58 -0.62
C PHE A 113 -11.78 5.58 0.34
N ALA A 114 -12.59 6.43 0.96
CA ALA A 114 -12.14 7.34 2.02
C ALA A 114 -11.59 6.55 3.23
N ILE A 115 -12.25 5.45 3.62
CA ILE A 115 -11.79 4.56 4.69
C ILE A 115 -10.48 3.87 4.31
N ILE A 116 -10.37 3.33 3.10
CA ILE A 116 -9.15 2.70 2.58
C ILE A 116 -8.00 3.72 2.54
N PHE A 117 -8.25 4.94 2.07
CA PHE A 117 -7.26 6.02 2.06
C PHE A 117 -6.82 6.41 3.48
N LEU A 118 -7.73 6.47 4.45
CA LEU A 118 -7.42 6.68 5.87
C LEU A 118 -6.56 5.55 6.46
N ILE A 119 -6.78 4.31 6.06
CA ILE A 119 -6.00 3.16 6.52
C ILE A 119 -4.61 3.12 5.84
N LEU A 120 -4.52 3.53 4.57
CA LEU A 120 -3.28 3.53 3.79
C LEU A 120 -2.41 4.77 3.99
N LEU A 121 -2.97 5.86 4.54
CA LEU A 121 -2.19 7.01 4.97
C LEU A 121 -1.07 6.51 5.90
N PRO A 122 0.20 6.80 5.60
CA PRO A 122 1.32 6.52 6.48
C PRO A 122 1.31 7.53 7.66
N GLY A 123 0.18 7.63 8.34
CA GLY A 123 -0.08 8.50 9.48
C GLY A 123 -0.22 7.65 10.73
N GLY A 124 0.92 7.26 11.29
CA GLY A 124 1.01 6.62 12.59
C GLY A 124 1.54 5.21 12.52
N LYS A 125 2.80 5.05 12.94
CA LYS A 125 3.28 3.78 13.49
C LYS A 125 2.51 3.47 14.77
N THR A 126 1.21 3.23 14.72
CA THR A 126 0.50 2.51 15.78
C THR A 126 0.93 1.07 15.63
N ARG A 127 2.11 0.77 16.19
CA ARG A 127 2.39 -0.57 16.68
C ARG A 127 1.26 -0.86 17.65
N ILE A 128 0.20 -1.49 17.17
CA ILE A 128 -0.79 -2.15 18.02
C ILE A 128 0.06 -3.14 18.80
N ILE A 129 0.35 -2.80 20.05
CA ILE A 129 0.98 -3.69 20.99
C ILE A 129 -0.11 -4.70 21.28
N ALA A 130 -0.23 -5.72 20.43
CA ALA A 130 -0.76 -6.98 20.91
C ALA A 130 0.06 -7.29 22.15
N ASN A 131 -0.61 -7.42 23.30
CA ASN A 131 -0.02 -7.88 24.54
C ASN A 131 -0.20 -9.41 24.54
N PRO A 132 0.66 -10.19 23.85
CA PRO A 132 0.48 -11.64 23.78
C PRO A 132 0.68 -12.32 25.14
N GLU A 133 1.17 -11.60 26.15
CA GLU A 133 1.60 -12.17 27.44
C GLU A 133 0.83 -11.63 28.66
N GLY A 134 -0.21 -10.80 28.47
CA GLY A 134 -1.01 -10.27 29.59
C GLY A 134 -0.23 -9.40 30.59
N LYS A 135 1.00 -9.00 30.28
CA LYS A 135 1.85 -8.20 31.17
C LYS A 135 1.30 -6.77 31.33
N PRO A 136 1.34 -6.19 32.53
CA PRO A 136 0.86 -4.82 32.76
C PRO A 136 1.72 -3.82 31.98
N LEU A 137 1.08 -2.78 31.44
CA LEU A 137 1.69 -1.76 30.59
C LEU A 137 2.93 -1.09 31.22
N SER A 138 2.98 -1.04 32.55
CA SER A 138 4.10 -0.52 33.34
C SER A 138 5.40 -1.29 33.11
N GLU A 139 5.36 -2.61 32.98
CA GLU A 139 6.54 -3.44 32.73
C GLU A 139 7.08 -3.23 31.31
N LEU A 140 6.19 -3.17 30.31
CA LEU A 140 6.57 -2.91 28.92
C LEU A 140 7.19 -1.51 28.74
N LEU A 141 6.71 -0.52 29.49
CA LEU A 141 7.28 0.82 29.50
C LEU A 141 8.64 0.86 30.21
N LYS A 142 8.80 0.14 31.31
CA LYS A 142 10.06 0.02 32.05
C LYS A 142 11.14 -0.69 31.22
N GLU A 143 10.77 -1.77 30.53
CA GLU A 143 11.66 -2.51 29.63
C GLU A 143 12.12 -1.66 28.44
N ARG A 144 11.22 -0.89 27.81
CA ARG A 144 11.60 0.07 26.76
C ARG A 144 12.50 1.19 27.28
N ARG A 145 12.24 1.71 28.48
CA ARG A 145 13.06 2.76 29.09
C ARG A 145 14.48 2.25 29.32
N ASN A 146 14.61 1.04 29.87
CA ASN A 146 15.91 0.41 30.07
C ASN A 146 16.63 0.17 28.74
N LYS A 147 15.94 -0.40 27.74
CA LYS A 147 16.54 -0.68 26.42
C LYS A 147 16.97 0.59 25.67
N LYS A 148 16.19 1.67 25.77
CA LYS A 148 16.54 2.97 25.18
C LYS A 148 17.73 3.62 25.91
N SER A 149 17.81 3.46 27.23
CA SER A 149 18.93 3.95 28.04
C SER A 149 20.23 3.22 27.71
N SER A 150 20.20 1.89 27.62
CA SER A 150 21.37 1.08 27.26
C SER A 150 21.88 1.41 25.85
N ALA A 151 20.98 1.55 24.87
CA ALA A 151 21.35 1.92 23.51
C ALA A 151 21.93 3.34 23.41
N LEU A 152 21.47 4.28 24.26
CA LEU A 152 22.01 5.63 24.33
C LEU A 152 23.40 5.63 24.99
N GLN A 153 23.59 4.82 26.03
CA GLN A 153 24.87 4.68 26.74
C GLN A 153 25.95 4.04 25.85
N GLU A 154 25.60 3.00 25.08
CA GLU A 154 26.50 2.41 24.07
C GLU A 154 26.92 3.41 22.99
N ARG A 155 25.98 4.25 22.52
CA ARG A 155 26.30 5.30 21.54
C ARG A 155 27.25 6.35 22.12
N LYS A 156 27.04 6.75 23.37
CA LYS A 156 27.89 7.73 24.05
C LYS A 156 29.32 7.19 24.23
N MET A 157 29.47 5.95 24.70
CA MET A 157 30.79 5.30 24.84
C MET A 157 31.54 5.16 23.51
N ARG A 158 30.85 4.91 22.39
CA ARG A 158 31.51 4.89 21.07
C ARG A 158 32.02 6.26 20.65
N ILE A 159 31.26 7.33 20.90
CA ILE A 159 31.64 8.69 20.54
C ILE A 159 32.87 9.12 21.36
N ASP A 160 32.83 8.92 22.67
CA ASP A 160 33.92 9.27 23.59
C ASP A 160 35.21 8.48 23.28
N GLY A 161 35.09 7.25 22.77
CA GLY A 161 36.23 6.44 22.32
C GLY A 161 36.82 6.91 20.98
N ILE A 162 35.99 7.46 20.09
CA ILE A 162 36.44 8.03 18.81
C ILE A 162 37.15 9.37 19.05
N GLU A 163 36.65 10.21 19.96
CA GLU A 163 37.29 11.48 20.32
C GLU A 163 38.66 11.26 20.98
N ARG A 164 38.76 10.35 21.95
CA ARG A 164 40.05 10.02 22.58
C ARG A 164 41.10 9.46 21.60
N ASN A 165 40.68 8.68 20.61
CA ASN A 165 41.61 8.14 19.60
C ASN A 165 42.11 9.21 18.61
N LYS A 166 41.36 10.31 18.44
CA LYS A 166 41.81 11.47 17.65
C LYS A 166 42.85 12.31 18.40
N GLU A 167 42.71 12.45 19.73
CA GLU A 167 43.67 13.20 20.55
C GLU A 167 45.03 12.49 20.67
N THR A 168 45.07 11.15 20.71
CA THR A 168 46.32 10.38 20.77
C THR A 168 47.09 10.29 19.44
N LYS A 169 46.54 10.79 18.34
CA LYS A 169 47.15 10.75 17.00
C LYS A 169 47.65 12.12 16.50
N ASN A 170 47.51 13.17 17.31
CA ASN A 170 48.19 14.45 17.14
C ASN A 170 49.34 14.56 18.15
#